data_AF-A0A0E9MGD2-F1
#
_entry.id   AF-A0A0E9MGD2-F1
#
_cell.length_a   1.000
_cell.length_b   1.000
_cell.length_c   1.000
_cell.angle_alpha   90.00
_cell.angle_beta   90.00
_cell.angle_gamma   90.00
#
_symmetry.space_group_name_H-M   'P 1'
#
loop_
_entity.id
_entity.type
_entity.pdbx_description
1 polymer ?
#
loop_
_entity_poly.entity_id
_entity_poly.type
_entity_poly.pdbx_seq_one_letter_code
_entity_poly.pdbx_strand_id
1 'polypeptide(L)' 'MKYFRHDRRDTKLEAAVNKGLAAALLIDVPTGIKIMNDEGVPPEVRTRVIFNPQQRRATDWKH' A
#
# COMPACT_ATOMS: atom_id res chain seq x y z
N MET A 1 -25.05 -16.77 2.20
CA MET A 1 -25.14 -15.34 1.79
C MET A 1 -23.82 -14.64 2.13
N LYS A 2 -23.34 -13.80 1.20
CA LYS A 2 -22.32 -12.73 1.33
C LYS A 2 -20.87 -13.12 1.65
N TYR A 3 -20.15 -13.54 0.60
CA TYR A 3 -18.71 -13.30 0.47
C TYR A 3 -18.49 -12.51 -0.84
N PHE A 4 -17.32 -11.89 -1.06
CA PHE A 4 -16.89 -11.25 -2.33
C PHE A 4 -17.02 -9.72 -2.55
N ARG A 5 -16.95 -8.87 -1.52
CA ARG A 5 -16.64 -7.44 -1.75
C ARG A 5 -15.45 -6.85 -1.00
N HIS A 6 -15.03 -7.43 0.13
CA HIS A 6 -13.87 -6.93 0.86
C HIS A 6 -12.54 -7.33 0.22
N ASP A 7 -12.36 -8.61 -0.15
CA ASP A 7 -11.07 -9.10 -0.67
C ASP A 7 -10.51 -8.31 -1.86
N ARG A 8 -11.38 -7.88 -2.79
CA ARG A 8 -10.93 -7.19 -4.01
C ARG A 8 -10.35 -5.80 -3.77
N ARG A 9 -10.79 -5.09 -2.72
CA ARG A 9 -10.21 -3.78 -2.35
C ARG A 9 -8.90 -3.98 -1.60
N ASP A 10 -8.87 -4.97 -0.73
CA ASP A 10 -7.69 -5.30 0.05
C ASP A 10 -6.51 -5.65 -0.87
N THR A 11 -6.77 -6.47 -1.91
CA THR A 11 -5.74 -6.84 -2.91
C THR A 11 -5.24 -5.63 -3.73
N LYS A 12 -6.09 -4.64 -4.00
CA LYS A 12 -5.69 -3.44 -4.77
C LYS A 12 -4.78 -2.54 -3.96
N LEU A 13 -5.12 -2.26 -2.71
CA LEU A 13 -4.29 -1.48 -1.79
C LEU A 13 -2.96 -2.19 -1.49
N GLU A 14 -3.00 -3.51 -1.30
CA GLU A 14 -1.79 -4.30 -1.12
C GLU A 14 -0.86 -4.23 -2.35
N ALA A 15 -1.43 -4.37 -3.55
CA ALA A 15 -0.70 -4.24 -4.80
C ALA A 15 -0.11 -2.82 -4.98
N ALA A 16 -0.88 -1.77 -4.67
CA ALA A 16 -0.43 -0.39 -4.70
C ALA A 16 0.80 -0.16 -3.81
N VAL A 17 0.74 -0.68 -2.58
CA VAL A 17 1.87 -0.60 -1.65
C VAL A 17 3.05 -1.43 -2.13
N ASN A 18 2.83 -2.62 -2.69
CA ASN A 18 3.93 -3.43 -3.26
C ASN A 18 4.65 -2.69 -4.40
N LYS A 19 3.90 -2.08 -5.31
CA LYS A 19 4.48 -1.28 -6.41
C LYS A 19 5.24 -0.07 -5.90
N GLY A 20 4.66 0.66 -4.96
CA GLY A 20 5.32 1.82 -4.36
C GLY A 20 6.61 1.46 -3.62
N LEU A 21 6.61 0.34 -2.88
CA LEU A 21 7.82 -0.17 -2.22
C LEU A 21 8.89 -0.58 -3.24
N ALA A 22 8.51 -1.27 -4.30
CA ALA A 22 9.43 -1.65 -5.36
C ALA A 22 10.06 -0.41 -6.01
N ALA A 23 9.26 0.63 -6.31
CA ALA A 23 9.78 1.88 -6.85
C ALA A 23 10.66 2.65 -5.85
N ALA A 24 10.31 2.63 -4.56
CA ALA A 24 11.14 3.23 -3.51
C ALA A 24 12.53 2.59 -3.41
N LEU A 25 12.60 1.27 -3.62
CA LEU A 25 13.84 0.50 -3.55
C LEU A 25 14.68 0.56 -4.83
N LEU A 26 14.02 0.60 -5.99
CA LEU A 26 14.69 0.51 -7.30
C LEU A 26 15.01 1.88 -7.92
N ILE A 27 14.27 2.93 -7.55
CA ILE A 27 14.43 4.29 -8.09
C ILE A 27 14.77 5.24 -6.93
N ASP A 28 13.75 5.68 -6.19
CA ASP A 28 13.88 6.55 -5.03
C ASP A 28 12.57 6.59 -4.20
N VAL A 29 12.70 6.98 -2.94
CA VAL A 29 11.56 7.10 -2.00
C VAL A 29 10.44 8.02 -2.51
N PRO A 30 10.71 9.23 -3.03
CA PRO A 30 9.66 10.09 -3.59
C PRO A 30 8.80 9.43 -4.68
N THR A 31 9.42 8.66 -5.58
CA THR A 31 8.74 7.92 -6.64
C THR A 31 7.80 6.86 -6.05
N GLY A 32 8.26 6.13 -5.03
CA GLY A 32 7.43 5.19 -4.30
C GLY A 32 6.23 5.84 -3.62
N ILE A 33 6.44 6.97 -2.94
CA ILE A 33 5.36 7.75 -2.31
C ILE A 33 4.33 8.21 -3.34
N LYS A 34 4.79 8.71 -4.49
CA LYS A 34 3.93 9.18 -5.57
C LYS A 34 3.03 8.06 -6.10
N ILE A 35 3.58 6.88 -6.40
CA ILE A 35 2.80 5.72 -6.86
C ILE A 35 1.73 5.33 -5.82
N MET A 36 2.10 5.26 -4.55
CA MET A 36 1.13 4.95 -3.50
C MET A 36 0.06 6.04 -3.33
N ASN A 37 0.43 7.31 -3.52
CA ASN A 37 -0.51 8.43 -3.50
C ASN A 37 -1.56 8.31 -4.61
N ASP A 38 -1.09 8.06 -5.83
CA ASP A 38 -1.91 8.04 -7.04
C ASP A 38 -2.86 6.83 -7.03
N GLU A 39 -2.47 5.72 -6.39
CA GLU A 39 -3.33 4.56 -6.17
C GLU A 39 -4.21 4.66 -4.90
N GLY A 40 -4.16 5.78 -4.17
CA GLY A 40 -5.07 6.06 -3.05
C GLY A 40 -4.70 5.42 -1.72
N VAL A 41 -3.43 5.05 -1.51
CA VAL A 41 -2.95 4.50 -0.24
C VAL A 41 -2.98 5.60 0.84
N PRO A 42 -3.57 5.35 2.02
CA PRO A 42 -3.63 6.34 3.10
C PRO A 42 -2.24 6.87 3.51
N PRO A 43 -2.08 8.16 3.84
CA PRO A 43 -0.81 8.75 4.26
C PRO A 43 -0.10 7.98 5.39
N GLU A 44 -0.85 7.54 6.39
CA GLU A 44 -0.32 6.80 7.55
C GLU A 44 0.28 5.45 7.15
N VAL A 45 -0.37 4.77 6.21
CA VAL A 45 0.11 3.50 5.65
C VAL A 45 1.37 3.76 4.83
N ARG A 46 1.38 4.76 3.94
CA ARG A 46 2.53 5.11 3.08
C ARG A 46 3.79 5.38 3.89
N THR A 47 3.69 6.28 4.86
CA THR A 47 4.82 6.64 5.72
C THR A 47 5.32 5.42 6.49
N ARG A 48 4.41 4.64 7.10
CA ARG A 48 4.80 3.47 7.87
C ARG A 48 5.50 2.41 7.02
N VAL A 49 4.95 2.04 5.87
CA VAL A 49 5.51 0.96 5.05
C VAL A 49 6.83 1.33 4.39
N ILE A 50 7.04 2.61 4.06
CA ILE A 50 8.31 3.07 3.48
C ILE A 50 9.44 3.10 4.51
N PHE A 51 9.18 3.65 5.71
CA PHE A 51 10.22 3.76 6.73
C PHE A 51 10.37 2.50 7.58
N ASN A 52 9.32 1.69 7.69
CA ASN A 52 9.29 0.44 8.46
C ASN A 52 8.47 -0.64 7.72
N PRO A 53 9.02 -1.25 6.66
CA PRO A 53 8.31 -2.27 5.87
C PRO A 53 7.78 -3.46 6.69
N GLN A 54 8.47 -3.79 7.79
CA GLN A 54 8.10 -4.86 8.71
C GLN A 54 6.83 -4.55 9.55
N GLN A 55 6.41 -3.28 9.63
CA GLN A 55 5.21 -2.86 10.36
C GLN A 55 3.95 -2.86 9.49
N ARG A 56 3.97 -3.53 8.34
CA ARG A 56 2.77 -3.80 7.54
C ARG A 56 1.76 -4.60 8.37
N ARG A 57 0.51 -4.14 8.43
CA ARG A 57 -0.56 -4.84 9.14
C ARG A 57 -1.57 -5.38 8.15
N ALA A 58 -2.09 -6.58 8.42
CA ALA A 58 -3.17 -7.16 7.62
C ALA A 58 -4.46 -6.32 7.65
N THR A 59 -4.62 -5.43 8.64
CA THR A 59 -5.77 -4.52 8.76
C THR A 59 -5.66 -3.26 7.92
N ASP A 60 -4.49 -2.95 7.37
CA ASP A 60 -4.24 -1.72 6.59
C ASP A 60 -5.09 -1.62 5.32
N TRP A 61 -5.65 -2.75 4.93
CA TRP A 61 -6.36 -2.94 3.68
C TRP A 61 -7.88 -2.74 3.83
N LYS A 62 -8.40 -2.77 5.07
CA LYS A 62 -9.84 -2.83 5.37
C LYS A 62 -10.59 -1.49 5.28
N HIS A 63 -10.08 -0.51 4.53
CA HIS A 63 -10.64 0.84 4.44
C HIS A 63 -11.73 1.00 3.36
#